data_AF-A0A352S9R6-F1
#
_entry.id   AF-A0A352S9R6-F1
#
_cell.length_a   1.000
_cell.length_b   1.000
_cell.length_c   1.000
_cell.angle_alpha   90.00
_cell.angle_beta   90.00
_cell.angle_gamma   90.00
#
_symmetry.space_group_name_H-M   'P 1'
#
loop_
_entity.id
_entity.type
_entity.pdbx_description
1 polymer ?
#
loop_
_entity_poly.entity_id
_entity_poly.type
_entity_poly.pdbx_seq_one_letter_code
_entity_poly.pdbx_strand_id
1 'polypeptide(L)'
;VRLVPGDVVDLMLSQNDISADALTREQLVHALGLDRPIWDQYLRWVTNIVLHGDLGQSLWQSEPVLKMVMARIPATFSLGVLALFVALTVALPIGIVSATRQDSAVDYVARSFSILMLAVPSFWLGTMVI
;
A
#
# COMPACT_ATOMS: atom_id res chain seq x y z
N VAL A 1 -1.68 4.36 16.15
CA VAL A 1 -0.25 4.45 15.79
C VAL A 1 0.60 4.25 17.04
N ARG A 2 0.70 3.00 17.52
CA ARG A 2 1.48 2.62 18.73
C ARG A 2 2.33 1.37 18.51
N LEU A 3 2.34 0.84 17.28
CA LEU A 3 2.95 -0.45 16.92
C LEU A 3 4.13 -0.31 15.94
N VAL A 4 4.40 0.90 15.45
CA VAL A 4 5.59 1.20 14.66
C VAL A 4 6.69 1.61 15.65
N PRO A 5 7.93 1.07 15.55
CA PRO A 5 9.05 1.58 16.32
C PRO A 5 9.30 3.05 15.96
N GLY A 6 9.14 3.95 16.93
CA GLY A 6 9.15 5.41 16.74
C GLY A 6 7.74 6.01 16.76
N ASP A 7 7.47 6.87 17.75
CA ASP A 7 6.20 7.61 17.81
C ASP A 7 6.19 8.69 16.72
N VAL A 8 5.10 8.78 15.97
CA VAL A 8 4.94 9.82 14.93
C VAL A 8 4.99 11.21 15.54
N VAL A 9 4.56 11.37 16.80
CA VAL A 9 4.70 12.63 17.53
C VAL A 9 6.17 13.00 17.74
N ASP A 10 7.01 12.03 18.12
CA ASP A 10 8.44 12.27 18.33
C ASP A 10 9.15 12.60 17.01
N LEU A 11 8.71 11.97 15.91
CA LEU A 11 9.23 12.25 14.57
C LEU A 11 8.77 13.62 14.03
N MET A 12 7.54 14.03 14.31
CA MET A 12 7.05 15.39 14.01
C MET A 12 7.83 16.46 14.78
N LEU A 13 8.11 16.23 16.06
CA LEU A 13 8.90 17.15 16.87
C LEU A 13 10.34 17.26 16.36
N SER A 14 10.97 16.12 16.03
CA SER A 14 12.33 16.10 15.48
C SER A 14 12.47 16.81 14.13
N GLN A 15 11.41 16.84 13.31
CA GLN A 15 11.38 17.55 12.03
C GLN A 15 11.06 19.04 12.16
N ASN A 16 10.35 19.46 13.21
CA ASN A 16 9.92 20.86 13.43
C ASN A 16 10.88 21.67 14.33
N ASP A 17 12.00 21.11 14.74
CA ASP A 17 12.98 21.68 15.70
C ASP A 17 13.72 22.96 15.20
N ILE A 18 13.28 23.59 14.10
CA ILE A 18 13.87 24.83 13.53
C ILE A 18 13.09 26.11 13.91
N SER A 19 11.91 26.01 14.53
CA SER A 19 11.10 27.20 14.87
C SER A 19 10.76 27.27 16.37
N ALA A 20 11.08 28.40 16.99
CA ALA A 20 11.04 28.69 18.43
C ALA A 20 9.63 28.74 19.09
N ASP A 21 8.66 27.98 18.59
CA ASP A 21 7.27 27.92 19.07
C ASP A 21 6.76 26.46 19.16
N ALA A 22 7.68 25.52 19.46
CA ALA A 22 7.41 24.09 19.44
C ALA A 22 6.36 23.72 20.51
N LEU A 23 5.17 23.31 20.06
CA LEU A 23 4.16 22.65 20.88
C LEU A 23 4.83 21.51 21.65
N THR A 24 4.57 21.40 22.95
CA THR A 24 5.08 20.28 23.74
C THR A 24 4.48 18.98 23.20
N ARG A 25 5.20 17.86 23.40
CA ARG A 25 4.73 16.52 23.02
C ARG A 25 3.29 16.25 23.45
N GLU A 26 2.94 16.63 24.67
CA GLU A 26 1.61 16.46 25.25
C GLU A 26 0.55 17.31 24.54
N GLN A 27 0.89 18.54 24.17
CA GLN A 27 0.01 19.41 23.39
C GLN A 27 -0.23 18.84 22.00
N LEU A 28 0.78 18.28 21.34
CA LEU A 28 0.65 17.67 20.02
C LEU A 28 -0.18 16.38 20.07
N VAL A 29 0.04 15.52 21.08
CA VAL A 29 -0.77 14.31 21.32
C VAL A 29 -2.23 14.67 21.51
N HIS A 30 -2.52 15.69 22.32
CA HIS A 30 -3.89 16.12 22.59
C HIS A 30 -4.55 16.79 21.38
N ALA A 31 -3.81 17.63 20.65
CA ALA A 31 -4.28 18.27 19.41
C ALA A 31 -4.63 17.24 18.32
N LEU A 32 -3.85 16.16 18.23
CA LEU A 32 -4.11 15.05 17.32
C LEU A 32 -5.14 14.04 17.86
N GLY A 33 -5.62 14.20 19.10
CA GLY A 33 -6.57 13.29 19.75
C GLY A 33 -6.01 11.89 20.00
N LEU A 34 -4.68 11.74 20.05
CA LEU A 34 -3.98 10.45 20.22
C LEU A 34 -4.02 9.95 21.67
N ASP A 35 -4.44 10.80 22.60
CA ASP A 35 -4.74 10.50 24.01
C ASP A 35 -6.07 9.75 24.19
N ARG A 36 -6.96 9.79 23.21
CA ARG A 36 -8.28 9.15 23.26
C ARG A 36 -8.20 7.64 23.03
N PRO A 37 -9.19 6.86 23.50
CA PRO A 37 -9.28 5.45 23.17
C PRO A 37 -9.29 5.21 21.65
N ILE A 38 -8.65 4.13 21.18
CA ILE A 38 -8.46 3.88 19.74
C ILE A 38 -9.78 3.74 18.96
N TRP A 39 -10.82 3.23 19.63
CA TRP A 39 -12.14 3.09 19.04
C TRP A 39 -12.78 4.46 18.77
N ASP A 40 -12.59 5.46 19.65
CA ASP A 40 -13.11 6.82 19.46
C ASP A 40 -12.37 7.51 18.31
N GLN A 41 -11.04 7.35 18.24
CA GLN A 41 -10.23 7.86 17.12
C GLN A 41 -10.72 7.29 15.78
N TYR A 42 -10.94 5.98 15.71
CA TYR A 42 -11.40 5.32 14.49
C TYR A 42 -12.82 5.75 14.12
N LEU A 43 -13.75 5.81 15.07
CA LEU A 43 -15.13 6.24 14.82
C LEU A 43 -15.20 7.68 14.32
N ARG A 44 -14.42 8.60 14.89
CA ARG A 44 -14.31 9.98 14.40
C ARG A 44 -13.77 10.04 12.98
N TRP A 45 -12.71 9.29 12.70
CA TRP A 45 -12.12 9.21 11.36
C TRP A 45 -13.12 8.68 10.32
N VAL A 46 -13.81 7.57 10.62
CA VAL A 46 -14.85 7.03 9.74
C VAL A 46 -16.00 8.01 9.57
N THR A 47 -16.44 8.66 10.65
CA THR A 47 -17.52 9.65 10.61
C THR A 47 -17.15 10.84 9.72
N ASN A 48 -15.91 11.33 9.79
CA ASN A 48 -15.42 12.40 8.92
C ASN A 48 -15.37 11.97 7.45
N ILE A 49 -14.98 10.72 7.16
CA ILE A 49 -15.02 10.18 5.80
C ILE A 49 -16.44 10.10 5.27
N VAL A 50 -17.37 9.52 6.05
CA VAL A 50 -18.74 9.26 5.58
C VAL A 50 -19.53 10.56 5.44
N LEU A 51 -19.36 11.51 6.36
CA LEU A 51 -20.14 12.75 6.37
C LEU A 51 -19.51 13.88 5.54
N HIS A 52 -18.18 13.92 5.43
CA HIS A 52 -17.47 15.05 4.82
C HIS A 52 -16.55 14.63 3.66
N GLY A 53 -16.36 13.32 3.42
CA GLY A 53 -15.39 12.84 2.44
C GLY A 53 -13.94 13.13 2.84
N ASP A 54 -13.69 13.46 4.10
CA ASP A 54 -12.38 13.89 4.58
C ASP A 54 -11.60 12.72 5.19
N LEU A 55 -10.53 12.31 4.52
CA LEU A 55 -9.59 11.28 4.97
C LEU A 55 -8.59 11.81 6.01
N GLY A 56 -8.59 13.11 6.26
CA GLY A 56 -7.67 13.81 7.15
C GLY A 56 -6.37 14.24 6.45
N GLN A 57 -5.46 14.76 7.28
CA GLN A 57 -4.13 15.20 6.89
C GLN A 57 -3.09 14.10 7.15
N SER A 58 -2.09 14.00 6.28
CA SER A 58 -0.95 13.13 6.55
C SER A 58 -0.14 13.67 7.72
N LEU A 59 0.08 12.81 8.72
CA LEU A 59 0.94 13.07 9.85
C LEU A 59 2.44 13.15 9.46
N TRP A 60 2.79 12.80 8.22
CA TRP A 60 4.17 12.80 7.75
C TRP A 60 4.46 13.89 6.72
N GLN A 61 3.53 14.13 5.80
CA GLN A 61 3.70 15.08 4.71
C GLN A 61 2.90 16.38 4.89
N SER A 62 2.06 16.47 5.94
CA SER A 62 1.20 17.63 6.20
C SER A 62 0.32 18.02 4.99
N GLU A 63 -0.03 17.04 4.16
CA GLU A 63 -0.91 17.19 3.00
C GLU A 63 -2.20 16.37 3.15
N PRO A 64 -3.31 16.78 2.51
CA PRO A 64 -4.55 16.00 2.53
C PRO A 64 -4.33 14.59 1.99
N VAL A 65 -4.72 13.58 2.76
CA VAL A 65 -4.55 12.16 2.38
C VAL A 65 -5.27 11.86 1.06
N LEU A 66 -6.44 12.47 0.84
CA LEU A 66 -7.19 12.29 -0.41
C LEU A 66 -6.38 12.73 -1.65
N LYS A 67 -5.68 13.87 -1.57
CA LYS A 67 -4.83 14.39 -2.65
C LYS A 67 -3.69 13.41 -2.94
N MET A 68 -3.05 12.91 -1.89
CA MET A 68 -1.96 11.94 -1.99
C MET A 68 -2.40 10.60 -2.61
N VAL A 69 -3.60 10.13 -2.28
CA VAL A 69 -4.19 8.91 -2.85
C VAL A 69 -4.52 9.13 -4.32
N MET A 70 -5.23 10.22 -4.64
CA MET A 70 -5.61 10.56 -6.02
C MET A 70 -4.40 10.69 -6.95
N ALA A 71 -3.29 11.24 -6.46
CA ALA A 71 -2.04 11.33 -7.23
C ALA A 71 -1.43 9.96 -7.59
N ARG A 72 -1.70 8.91 -6.80
CA ARG A 72 -1.14 7.55 -6.99
C ARG A 72 -2.06 6.60 -7.75
N ILE A 73 -3.36 6.89 -7.80
CA ILE A 73 -4.35 6.07 -8.50
C ILE A 73 -3.97 5.83 -9.97
N PRO A 74 -3.62 6.85 -10.79
CA PRO A 74 -3.34 6.63 -12.20
C PRO A 74 -2.17 5.67 -12.45
N ALA A 75 -1.09 5.81 -11.66
CA ALA A 75 0.08 4.93 -11.76
C ALA A 75 -0.24 3.50 -11.31
N THR A 76 -0.99 3.33 -10.22
CA THR A 76 -1.40 2.00 -9.75
C THR A 76 -2.32 1.31 -10.76
N PHE A 77 -3.25 2.07 -11.33
CA PHE A 77 -4.18 1.58 -12.34
C PHE A 77 -3.46 1.18 -13.63
N SER A 78 -2.56 2.02 -14.15
CA SER A 78 -1.81 1.71 -15.37
C SER A 78 -0.92 0.48 -15.19
N LEU A 79 -0.23 0.36 -14.05
CA LEU A 79 0.55 -0.82 -13.72
C LEU A 79 -0.33 -2.07 -13.61
N GLY A 80 -1.49 -1.98 -12.96
CA GLY A 80 -2.44 -3.09 -12.83
C GLY A 80 -2.97 -3.56 -14.19
N VAL A 81 -3.36 -2.63 -15.07
CA VAL A 81 -3.84 -2.95 -16.42
C VAL A 81 -2.74 -3.60 -17.25
N LEU A 82 -1.52 -3.05 -17.22
CA LEU A 82 -0.38 -3.64 -17.94
C LEU A 82 -0.05 -5.04 -17.42
N ALA A 83 -0.02 -5.22 -16.10
CA ALA A 83 0.23 -6.52 -15.48
C ALA A 83 -0.84 -7.54 -15.89
N LEU A 84 -2.12 -7.16 -15.88
CA LEU A 84 -3.21 -8.03 -16.32
C LEU A 84 -3.08 -8.38 -17.81
N PHE A 85 -2.77 -7.41 -18.66
CA PHE A 85 -2.58 -7.63 -20.09
C PHE A 85 -1.44 -8.63 -20.36
N VAL A 86 -0.29 -8.44 -19.73
CA VAL A 86 0.86 -9.36 -19.85
C VAL A 86 0.49 -10.75 -19.30
N ALA A 87 -0.15 -10.81 -18.13
CA ALA A 87 -0.56 -12.05 -17.52
C ALA A 87 -1.50 -12.84 -18.42
N LEU A 88 -2.54 -12.21 -18.99
CA LEU A 88 -3.47 -12.88 -19.90
C LEU A 88 -2.79 -13.34 -21.19
N THR A 89 -1.91 -12.52 -21.75
CA THR A 89 -1.19 -12.85 -22.99
C THR A 89 -0.28 -14.07 -22.83
N VAL A 90 0.27 -14.29 -21.63
CA VAL A 90 1.16 -15.43 -21.34
C VAL A 90 0.39 -16.63 -20.78
N ALA A 91 -0.50 -16.40 -19.82
CA ALA A 91 -1.22 -17.46 -19.13
C ALA A 91 -2.25 -18.16 -20.03
N LEU A 92 -2.93 -17.44 -20.92
CA LEU A 92 -3.93 -18.07 -21.81
C LEU A 92 -3.30 -19.08 -22.78
N PRO A 93 -2.23 -18.75 -23.54
CA PRO A 93 -1.59 -19.74 -24.42
C PRO A 93 -1.05 -20.94 -23.64
N ILE A 94 -0.36 -20.71 -22.52
CA ILE A 94 0.19 -21.78 -21.68
C ILE A 94 -0.93 -22.68 -21.16
N GLY A 95 -2.01 -22.10 -20.64
CA GLY A 95 -3.17 -22.82 -20.14
C GLY A 95 -3.90 -23.61 -21.22
N ILE A 96 -4.13 -23.02 -22.40
CA ILE A 96 -4.79 -23.70 -23.53
C ILE A 96 -3.94 -24.87 -24.03
N VAL A 97 -2.62 -24.70 -24.18
CA VAL A 97 -1.72 -25.77 -24.63
C VAL A 97 -1.66 -26.90 -23.60
N SER A 98 -1.54 -26.56 -22.31
CA SER A 98 -1.55 -27.52 -21.20
C SER A 98 -2.86 -28.32 -21.14
N ALA A 99 -4.00 -27.66 -21.35
CA ALA A 99 -5.30 -28.32 -21.33
C ALA A 99 -5.55 -29.21 -22.56
N THR A 100 -5.15 -28.78 -23.75
CA THR A 100 -5.37 -29.53 -25.01
C THR A 100 -4.37 -30.67 -25.20
N ARG A 101 -3.18 -30.60 -24.59
CA ARG A 101 -2.14 -31.64 -24.64
C ARG A 101 -1.86 -32.23 -23.26
N GLN A 102 -2.92 -32.50 -22.51
CA GLN A 102 -2.82 -33.04 -21.17
C GLN A 102 -1.94 -34.30 -21.10
N ASP A 103 -1.15 -34.41 -20.01
CA ASP A 103 -0.26 -35.54 -19.72
C ASP A 103 0.85 -35.75 -20.76
N SER A 104 1.10 -34.75 -21.61
CA SER A 104 2.24 -34.72 -22.53
C SER A 104 3.45 -34.03 -21.90
N ALA A 105 4.64 -34.26 -22.47
CA ALA A 105 5.86 -33.56 -22.05
C ALA A 105 5.71 -32.02 -22.08
N VAL A 106 4.94 -31.48 -23.03
CA VAL A 106 4.68 -30.03 -23.13
C VAL A 106 3.85 -29.54 -21.94
N ASP A 107 2.84 -30.31 -21.54
CA ASP A 107 2.02 -30.02 -20.36
C ASP A 107 2.85 -30.04 -19.07
N TYR A 108 3.67 -31.07 -18.89
CA TYR A 108 4.55 -31.16 -17.71
C TYR A 108 5.53 -29.98 -17.61
N VAL A 109 6.15 -29.56 -18.72
CA VAL A 109 7.06 -28.39 -18.75
C VAL A 109 6.31 -27.11 -18.45
N ALA A 110 5.15 -26.89 -19.11
CA ALA A 110 4.31 -25.72 -18.89
C ALA A 110 3.86 -25.60 -17.43
N ARG A 111 3.33 -26.67 -16.85
CA ARG A 111 2.90 -26.71 -15.45
C ARG A 111 4.05 -26.47 -14.48
N SER A 112 5.19 -27.13 -14.69
CA SER A 112 6.36 -26.95 -13.83
C SER A 112 6.86 -25.51 -13.84
N PHE A 113 6.93 -24.90 -15.03
CA PHE A 113 7.28 -23.49 -15.17
C PHE A 113 6.29 -22.57 -14.44
N SER A 114 4.97 -22.80 -14.60
CA SER A 114 3.95 -22.03 -13.88
C SER A 114 4.07 -22.15 -12.36
N ILE A 115 4.31 -23.36 -11.84
CA ILE A 115 4.48 -23.60 -10.40
C ILE A 115 5.73 -22.87 -9.89
N LEU A 116 6.85 -22.94 -10.62
CA LEU A 116 8.08 -22.23 -10.27
C LEU A 116 7.83 -20.73 -10.19
N MET A 117 7.23 -20.11 -11.21
CA MET A 117 6.94 -18.67 -11.18
C MET A 117 6.00 -18.28 -10.04
N LEU A 118 5.03 -19.13 -9.70
CA LEU A 118 4.12 -18.90 -8.57
C LEU A 118 4.84 -18.97 -7.21
N ALA A 119 5.85 -19.83 -7.10
CA ALA A 119 6.65 -19.99 -5.90
C ALA A 119 7.68 -18.87 -5.67
N VAL A 120 8.02 -18.09 -6.70
CA VAL A 120 8.97 -16.98 -6.57
C VAL A 120 8.31 -15.78 -5.87
N PRO A 121 8.90 -15.24 -4.79
CA PRO A 121 8.38 -14.04 -4.15
C PRO A 121 8.40 -12.81 -5.07
N SER A 122 7.29 -12.07 -5.12
CA SER A 122 7.15 -10.89 -6.00
C SER A 122 8.18 -9.79 -5.73
N PHE A 123 8.56 -9.57 -4.46
CA PHE A 123 9.60 -8.60 -4.11
C PHE A 123 10.97 -8.97 -4.69
N TRP A 124 11.30 -10.27 -4.72
CA TRP A 124 12.57 -10.76 -5.25
C TRP A 124 12.64 -10.55 -6.77
N LEU A 125 11.56 -10.85 -7.49
CA LEU A 125 11.45 -10.56 -8.92
C LEU A 125 11.57 -9.06 -9.18
N GLY A 126 10.87 -8.23 -8.38
CA GLY A 126 10.95 -6.77 -8.50
C GLY A 126 12.38 -6.25 -8.35
N THR A 127 13.15 -6.79 -7.40
CA THR A 127 14.56 -6.40 -7.19
C THR A 127 15.52 -6.89 -8.27
N MET A 128 15.21 -7.98 -8.99
CA MET A 128 16.06 -8.48 -10.07
C MET A 128 15.90 -7.70 -11.38
N VAL A 129 14.77 -7.01 -11.56
CA VAL A 129 14.43 -6.25 -12.78
C VAL A 129 14.99 -4.82 -12.76
N ILE A 130 15.38 -4.34 -11.58
CA ILE A 130 16.00 -3.01 -11.35
C ILE A 130 17.51 -3.18 -11.27
#